data_AF-A0A2I1H399-F1
#
_entry.id   AF-A0A2I1H399-F1
#
_cell.length_a   1.000
_cell.length_b   1.000
_cell.length_c   1.000
_cell.angle_alpha   90.00
_cell.angle_beta   90.00
_cell.angle_gamma   90.00
#
_symmetry.space_group_name_H-M   'P 1'
#
loop_
_entity.id
_entity.type
_entity.pdbx_description
1 polymer ?
#
loop_
_entity_poly.entity_id
_entity_poly.type
_entity_poly.pdbx_seq_one_letter_code
_entity_poly.pdbx_strand_id
1 'polypeptide(L)'
;MNNVLLWQAIKYMISTLKLKVILHKIKAHSNNAYNDIADHLAKSGRDISPSLSLSPLGIPDQICYLTFNDEFINDRDIRKTLKKTFELSYIRISYITHKNLSTIKHFTFDHTIYWEFSQLWIKHNPFDRPTSNQTQ
;
A
#
# COMPACT_ATOMS: atom_id res chain seq x y z
N MET A 1 1.80 -8.75 0.12
CA MET A 1 0.59 -8.23 0.79
C MET A 1 0.37 -9.05 2.04
N ASN A 2 0.12 -8.41 3.18
CA ASN A 2 -0.16 -9.11 4.43
C ASN A 2 -1.65 -8.92 4.70
N ASN A 3 -2.46 -9.96 4.56
CA ASN A 3 -3.93 -9.86 4.64
C ASN A 3 -4.42 -10.42 5.98
N VAL A 4 -3.79 -9.98 7.08
CA VAL A 4 -4.01 -10.56 8.43
C VAL A 4 -5.46 -10.42 8.87
N LEU A 5 -6.06 -9.24 8.66
CA LEU A 5 -7.46 -8.97 9.01
C LEU A 5 -8.43 -9.88 8.24
N LEU A 6 -8.19 -10.12 6.95
CA LEU A 6 -9.01 -11.03 6.15
C LEU A 6 -8.95 -12.46 6.70
N TRP A 7 -7.76 -12.94 7.06
CA TRP A 7 -7.59 -14.27 7.65
C TRP A 7 -8.25 -14.39 9.02
N GLN A 8 -8.14 -13.36 9.85
CA GLN A 8 -8.84 -13.32 11.15
C GLN A 8 -10.36 -13.32 10.95
N ALA A 9 -10.88 -12.56 9.99
CA ALA A 9 -12.30 -12.56 9.67
C ALA A 9 -12.78 -13.94 9.20
N ILE A 10 -12.04 -14.60 8.29
CA ILE A 10 -12.35 -15.96 7.84
C ILE A 10 -12.36 -16.93 9.02
N LYS A 11 -11.34 -16.89 9.88
CA LYS A 11 -11.25 -17.76 11.06
C LYS A 11 -12.42 -17.53 12.02
N TYR A 12 -12.76 -16.27 12.27
CA TYR A 12 -13.89 -15.89 13.13
C TYR A 12 -15.23 -16.38 12.57
N MET A 13 -15.47 -16.26 11.27
CA MET A 13 -16.68 -16.78 10.64
C MET A 13 -16.77 -18.30 10.77
N ILE A 14 -15.67 -19.02 10.51
CA ILE A 14 -15.61 -20.48 10.63
C ILE A 14 -15.95 -20.93 12.06
N SER A 15 -15.35 -20.29 13.07
CA SER A 15 -15.60 -20.66 14.48
C SER A 15 -17.02 -20.32 14.93
N THR A 16 -17.49 -19.11 14.61
CA THR A 16 -18.82 -18.61 15.02
C THR A 16 -19.94 -19.44 14.40
N LEU A 17 -19.81 -19.77 13.11
CA LEU A 17 -20.79 -20.56 12.37
C LEU A 17 -20.54 -22.07 12.49
N LYS A 18 -19.53 -22.51 13.26
CA LYS A 18 -19.14 -23.91 13.48
C LYS A 18 -18.97 -24.70 12.17
N LEU A 19 -18.34 -24.10 11.18
CA LEU A 19 -18.19 -24.68 9.84
C LEU A 19 -17.07 -25.71 9.80
N LYS A 20 -17.32 -26.84 9.14
CA LYS A 20 -16.27 -27.76 8.70
C LYS A 20 -15.84 -27.37 7.29
N VAL A 21 -14.63 -26.84 7.16
CA VAL A 21 -14.07 -26.38 5.88
C VAL A 21 -13.06 -27.39 5.35
N ILE A 22 -13.20 -27.76 4.08
CA ILE A 22 -12.23 -28.58 3.34
C ILE A 22 -11.76 -27.75 2.14
N LEU A 23 -10.44 -27.62 1.98
CA LEU A 23 -9.85 -26.84 0.90
C LEU A 23 -9.48 -27.76 -0.25
N HIS A 24 -10.08 -27.51 -1.42
CA HIS A 24 -9.77 -28.23 -2.66
C HIS A 24 -9.12 -27.28 -3.65
N LYS A 25 -7.89 -27.59 -4.06
CA LYS A 25 -7.18 -26.83 -5.08
C LYS A 25 -7.61 -27.32 -6.46
N ILE A 26 -8.17 -26.41 -7.26
CA ILE A 26 -8.55 -26.68 -8.65
C ILE A 26 -7.56 -26.00 -9.59
N LYS A 27 -7.22 -26.65 -10.71
CA LYS A 27 -6.37 -26.05 -11.75
C LYS A 27 -7.17 -25.00 -12.50
N ALA A 28 -6.59 -23.82 -12.71
CA ALA A 28 -7.20 -22.78 -13.53
C ALA A 28 -7.47 -23.28 -14.96
N HIS A 29 -8.57 -22.83 -15.55
CA HIS A 29 -8.99 -23.20 -16.92
C HIS A 29 -9.04 -24.71 -17.17
N SER A 30 -9.44 -25.48 -16.16
CA SER A 30 -9.68 -26.93 -16.28
C SER A 30 -11.10 -27.28 -16.73
N ASN A 31 -11.86 -26.28 -17.21
CA ASN A 31 -13.28 -26.39 -17.58
C ASN A 31 -14.17 -26.90 -16.43
N ASN A 32 -13.83 -26.52 -15.19
CA ASN A 32 -14.70 -26.77 -14.05
C ASN A 32 -15.78 -25.69 -14.00
N ALA A 33 -17.02 -26.06 -14.33
CA ALA A 33 -18.13 -25.12 -14.47
C ALA A 33 -18.31 -24.18 -13.26
N TYR A 34 -18.23 -24.69 -12.03
CA TYR A 34 -18.40 -23.86 -10.83
C TYR A 34 -17.24 -22.90 -10.59
N ASN A 35 -16.00 -23.33 -10.86
CA ASN A 35 -14.85 -22.46 -10.78
C ASN A 35 -14.90 -21.36 -11.85
N ASP A 36 -15.37 -21.68 -13.06
CA ASP A 36 -15.47 -20.72 -14.16
C ASP A 36 -16.57 -19.68 -13.89
N ILE A 37 -17.70 -20.09 -13.30
CA ILE A 37 -18.74 -19.17 -12.81
C ILE A 37 -18.18 -18.24 -11.72
N ALA A 38 -17.44 -18.80 -10.75
CA ALA A 38 -16.85 -18.01 -9.67
C ALA A 38 -15.83 -16.98 -10.19
N ASP A 39 -14.97 -17.35 -11.15
CA ASP A 39 -14.03 -16.44 -11.80
C ASP A 39 -14.75 -15.33 -12.58
N HIS A 40 -15.82 -15.67 -13.31
CA HIS A 40 -16.63 -14.68 -14.02
C HIS A 40 -17.25 -13.66 -13.04
N LEU A 41 -17.88 -14.13 -11.95
CA LEU A 41 -18.47 -13.25 -10.94
C LEU A 41 -17.42 -12.36 -10.26
N ALA A 42 -16.25 -12.91 -9.92
CA ALA A 42 -15.16 -12.14 -9.34
C ALA A 42 -14.65 -11.03 -10.29
N LYS A 43 -14.61 -11.31 -11.59
CA LYS A 43 -14.25 -10.31 -12.62
C LYS A 43 -15.30 -9.21 -12.73
N SER A 44 -16.59 -9.57 -12.75
CA SER A 44 -17.68 -8.59 -12.78
C SER A 44 -17.73 -7.72 -11.54
N GLY A 45 -17.36 -8.27 -10.37
CA GLY A 45 -17.39 -7.58 -9.09
C GLY A 45 -16.18 -6.66 -8.81
N ARG A 46 -15.13 -6.71 -9.63
CA ARG A 46 -13.85 -6.03 -9.35
C ARG A 46 -14.00 -4.52 -9.14
N ASP A 47 -14.85 -3.89 -9.95
CA ASP A 47 -14.96 -2.43 -10.03
C ASP A 47 -16.30 -1.92 -9.46
N ILE A 48 -17.05 -2.79 -8.77
CA ILE A 48 -18.32 -2.42 -8.14
C ILE A 48 -18.05 -1.64 -6.85
N SER A 49 -18.69 -0.48 -6.74
CA SER A 49 -18.67 0.35 -5.52
C SER A 49 -19.95 0.14 -4.69
N PRO A 50 -19.85 0.14 -3.35
CA PRO A 50 -18.63 0.27 -2.56
C PRO A 50 -17.78 -1.00 -2.58
N SER A 51 -16.47 -0.83 -2.55
CA SER A 51 -15.55 -1.95 -2.40
C SER A 51 -15.72 -2.63 -1.04
N LEU A 52 -15.41 -3.93 -0.98
CA LEU A 52 -15.46 -4.69 0.27
C LEU A 52 -14.45 -4.09 1.26
N SER A 53 -14.97 -3.49 2.34
CA SER A 53 -14.17 -2.98 3.45
C SER A 53 -14.44 -3.81 4.70
N LEU A 54 -13.38 -4.37 5.28
CA LEU A 54 -13.45 -5.09 6.56
C LEU A 54 -13.12 -4.13 7.68
N SER A 55 -14.11 -3.85 8.54
CA SER A 55 -13.86 -3.11 9.78
C SER A 55 -13.06 -4.00 10.73
N PRO A 56 -11.87 -3.59 11.18
CA PRO A 56 -11.09 -4.37 12.12
C PRO A 56 -11.83 -4.52 13.46
N LEU A 57 -12.62 -3.51 13.85
CA LEU A 57 -13.48 -3.50 15.03
C LEU A 57 -14.58 -4.59 15.00
N GLY A 58 -14.94 -5.08 13.82
CA GLY A 58 -15.94 -6.14 13.65
C GLY A 58 -15.42 -7.55 13.92
N ILE A 59 -14.12 -7.71 14.16
CA ILE A 59 -13.47 -8.99 14.44
C ILE A 59 -13.11 -9.03 15.93
N PRO A 60 -13.75 -9.87 16.76
CA PRO A 60 -13.42 -9.96 18.17
C PRO A 60 -12.01 -10.53 18.41
N ASP A 61 -11.50 -10.34 19.63
CA ASP A 61 -10.23 -10.88 20.15
C ASP A 61 -8.95 -10.35 19.50
N GLN A 62 -8.96 -9.15 18.95
CA GLN A 62 -7.71 -8.48 18.60
C GLN A 62 -7.10 -7.76 19.80
N ILE A 63 -5.85 -8.10 20.10
CA ILE A 63 -5.13 -7.59 21.27
C ILE A 63 -4.92 -6.07 21.18
N CYS A 64 -4.64 -5.56 19.98
CA CYS A 64 -4.65 -4.13 19.68
C CYS A 64 -4.66 -3.91 18.17
N TYR A 65 -5.03 -2.70 17.75
CA TYR A 65 -4.84 -2.21 16.39
C TYR A 65 -3.99 -0.96 16.46
N LEU A 66 -3.03 -0.83 15.55
CA LEU A 66 -2.25 0.40 15.43
C LEU A 66 -2.94 1.32 14.43
N THR A 67 -3.32 2.50 14.88
CA THR A 67 -3.77 3.56 13.99
C THR A 67 -2.59 4.45 13.61
N PHE A 68 -2.57 4.92 12.37
CA PHE A 68 -1.71 6.04 11.97
C PHE A 68 -2.56 7.30 12.00
N ASN A 69 -2.18 8.27 12.86
CA ASN A 69 -2.90 9.53 13.07
C ASN A 69 -4.40 9.36 13.37
N ASP A 70 -4.82 8.25 13.96
CA ASP A 70 -6.24 7.92 14.21
C ASP A 70 -7.14 7.83 12.95
N GLU A 71 -6.56 7.90 11.76
CA GLU A 71 -7.29 7.87 10.48
C GLU A 71 -7.31 6.47 9.86
N PHE A 72 -6.23 5.70 9.99
CA PHE A 72 -6.09 4.41 9.29
C PHE A 72 -5.53 3.32 10.18
N ILE A 73 -6.22 2.17 10.23
CA ILE A 73 -5.73 0.98 10.92
C ILE A 73 -4.66 0.30 10.07
N ASN A 74 -3.50 0.05 10.68
CA ASN A 74 -2.38 -0.60 10.06
C ASN A 74 -2.53 -2.12 10.09
N ASP A 75 -2.88 -2.70 8.95
CA ASP A 75 -3.00 -4.16 8.78
C ASP A 75 -1.70 -4.84 8.31
N ARG A 76 -0.63 -4.05 8.13
CA ARG A 76 0.64 -4.51 7.57
C ARG A 76 1.63 -4.90 8.67
N ASP A 77 2.70 -5.57 8.26
CA ASP A 77 3.84 -5.84 9.13
C ASP A 77 4.35 -4.52 9.74
N ILE A 78 4.17 -4.39 11.07
CA ILE A 78 4.53 -3.20 11.83
C ILE A 78 5.98 -2.78 11.59
N ARG A 79 6.91 -3.73 11.42
CA ARG A 79 8.32 -3.43 11.18
C ARG A 79 8.50 -2.75 9.83
N LYS A 80 7.79 -3.22 8.80
CA LYS A 80 7.84 -2.62 7.45
C LYS A 80 7.17 -1.26 7.42
N THR A 81 6.02 -1.12 8.10
CA THR A 81 5.32 0.15 8.25
C THR A 81 6.21 1.16 8.96
N LEU A 82 6.70 0.82 10.14
CA LEU A 82 7.58 1.70 10.92
C LEU A 82 8.85 2.02 10.16
N LYS A 83 9.50 1.04 9.52
CA LYS A 83 10.70 1.30 8.72
C LYS A 83 10.44 2.34 7.62
N LYS A 84 9.34 2.22 6.87
CA LYS A 84 8.99 3.20 5.84
C LYS A 84 8.68 4.57 6.44
N THR A 85 7.95 4.63 7.55
CA THR A 85 7.65 5.87 8.27
C THR A 85 8.92 6.52 8.80
N PHE A 86 9.84 5.74 9.38
CA PHE A 86 11.13 6.20 9.86
C PHE A 86 11.99 6.71 8.71
N GLU A 87 12.12 5.97 7.61
CA GLU A 87 12.85 6.40 6.41
C GLU A 87 12.30 7.71 5.84
N LEU A 88 10.96 7.85 5.74
CA LEU A 88 10.33 9.09 5.29
C LEU A 88 10.55 10.25 6.27
N SER A 89 10.44 9.99 7.57
CA SER A 89 10.68 10.98 8.61
C SER A 89 12.13 11.43 8.65
N TYR A 90 13.07 10.49 8.48
CA TYR A 90 14.49 10.76 8.36
C TYR A 90 14.75 11.62 7.14
N ILE A 91 14.27 11.25 5.95
CA ILE A 91 14.42 12.06 4.73
C ILE A 91 13.85 13.47 4.92
N ARG A 92 12.67 13.58 5.54
CA ARG A 92 12.04 14.86 5.86
C ARG A 92 12.90 15.72 6.77
N ILE A 93 13.48 15.12 7.82
CA ILE A 93 14.27 15.82 8.84
C ILE A 93 15.69 16.14 8.34
N SER A 94 16.33 15.21 7.65
CA SER A 94 17.74 15.33 7.23
C SER A 94 17.90 16.16 5.97
N TYR A 95 16.96 16.05 5.02
CA TYR A 95 17.09 16.72 3.71
C TYR A 95 16.11 17.88 3.57
N ILE A 96 14.82 17.71 3.89
CA ILE A 96 13.80 18.75 3.58
C ILE A 96 13.81 19.91 4.61
N THR A 97 14.15 19.66 5.88
CA THR A 97 14.26 20.72 6.90
C THR A 97 15.63 21.41 6.98
N HIS A 98 16.55 21.07 6.08
CA HIS A 98 17.83 21.78 6.01
C HIS A 98 17.60 23.25 5.66
N LYS A 99 18.26 24.19 6.37
CA LYS A 99 18.05 25.64 6.21
C LYS A 99 18.23 26.11 4.76
N ASN A 100 19.19 25.54 4.04
CA ASN A 100 19.44 25.89 2.63
C ASN A 100 18.33 25.47 1.66
N LEU A 101 17.39 24.63 2.11
CA LEU A 101 16.27 24.13 1.31
C LEU A 101 14.92 24.74 1.77
N SER A 102 14.94 25.75 2.65
CA SER A 102 13.74 26.42 3.14
C SER A 102 12.89 27.03 2.02
N THR A 103 13.54 27.60 1.00
CA THR A 103 12.89 28.21 -0.15
C THR A 103 12.16 27.17 -1.01
N ILE A 104 12.82 26.06 -1.33
CA ILE A 104 12.21 24.95 -2.07
C ILE A 104 11.04 24.36 -1.27
N LYS A 105 11.22 24.22 0.06
CA LYS A 105 10.18 23.75 0.96
C LYS A 105 8.94 24.68 0.90
N HIS A 106 9.13 26.00 0.96
CA HIS A 106 8.05 26.97 0.86
C HIS A 106 7.29 26.84 -0.46
N PHE A 107 8.00 26.85 -1.60
CA PHE A 107 7.38 26.68 -2.92
C PHE A 107 6.71 25.31 -3.13
N THR A 108 7.14 24.29 -2.41
CA THR A 108 6.47 22.98 -2.39
C THR A 108 5.11 23.07 -1.73
N PHE A 109 5.04 23.67 -0.54
CA PHE A 109 3.80 23.79 0.22
C PHE A 109 2.82 24.80 -0.41
N ASP A 110 3.34 25.80 -1.10
CA ASP A 110 2.55 26.77 -1.86
C ASP A 110 2.14 26.24 -3.25
N HIS A 111 2.40 24.96 -3.52
CA HIS A 111 2.07 24.28 -4.79
C HIS A 111 2.63 25.01 -6.04
N THR A 112 3.69 25.79 -5.87
CA THR A 112 4.33 26.56 -6.94
C THR A 112 5.24 25.66 -7.80
N ILE A 113 5.70 24.55 -7.26
CA ILE A 113 6.50 23.55 -7.98
C ILE A 113 5.61 22.42 -8.47
N TYR A 114 5.54 22.25 -9.80
CA TYR A 114 4.94 21.08 -10.44
C TYR A 114 5.90 19.89 -10.40
N TRP A 115 5.94 19.20 -9.26
CA TRP A 115 6.85 18.08 -9.01
C TRP A 115 6.78 16.97 -10.06
N GLU A 116 5.61 16.73 -10.65
CA GLU A 116 5.42 15.71 -11.68
C GLU A 116 6.27 15.96 -12.92
N PHE A 117 6.44 17.22 -13.33
CA PHE A 117 7.30 17.60 -14.46
C PHE A 117 8.74 17.90 -14.02
N SER A 118 8.93 18.52 -12.86
CA SER A 118 10.26 18.84 -12.34
C SER A 118 11.12 17.59 -12.13
N GLN A 119 10.54 16.46 -11.73
CA GLN A 119 11.28 15.20 -11.61
C GLN A 119 11.81 14.69 -12.96
N LEU A 120 11.11 14.96 -14.07
CA LEU A 120 11.54 14.53 -15.40
C LEU A 120 12.79 15.31 -15.81
N TRP A 121 12.80 16.61 -15.52
CA TRP A 121 13.95 17.47 -15.73
C TRP A 121 15.15 17.07 -14.86
N ILE A 122 14.93 16.82 -13.57
CA ILE A 122 16.01 16.38 -12.65
C ILE A 122 16.62 15.04 -13.08
N LYS A 123 15.81 14.14 -13.64
CA LYS A 123 16.25 12.84 -14.16
C LYS A 123 16.85 12.93 -15.56
N HIS A 124 16.65 14.05 -16.26
CA HIS A 124 17.21 14.25 -17.59
C HIS A 124 18.70 14.58 -17.47
N ASN A 125 19.54 13.60 -17.78
CA ASN A 125 20.96 13.83 -17.97
C ASN A 125 21.23 14.01 -19.47
N PRO A 126 21.52 15.22 -19.96
CA PRO A 126 21.83 15.44 -21.38
C PRO A 126 23.22 14.93 -21.78
N PHE A 127 23.98 14.38 -20.84
CA PHE A 127 25.32 13.84 -21.07
C PHE A 127 25.33 12.31 -21.00
N ASP A 128 26.11 11.68 -21.88
CA ASP A 128 26.30 10.21 -21.93
C ASP A 128 26.97 9.62 -20.67
N ARG A 129 27.44 10.46 -19.75
CA ARG A 129 28.13 10.05 -18.53
C ARG A 129 27.53 10.74 -17.29
N PRO A 130 27.51 10.06 -16.13
CA PRO A 130 26.88 10.57 -14.90
C PRO A 130 27.65 11.70 -14.19
N THR A 131 28.81 12.13 -14.68
CA THR A 131 29.63 13.20 -14.08
C THR A 131 30.17 14.15 -15.15
N SER A 132 30.17 15.46 -14.85
CA SER A 132 30.50 16.58 -15.74
C SER A 132 31.99 16.74 -16.12
N ASN A 133 32.82 15.71 -15.92
CA ASN A 133 34.24 15.80 -16.29
C ASN A 133 34.45 15.36 -17.74
N GLN A 134 34.19 16.27 -18.68
CA GLN A 134 34.88 16.28 -19.96
C GLN A 134 36.04 17.27 -19.84
N THR A 135 37.25 16.76 -19.59
CA THR A 135 38.47 17.52 -19.86
C THR A 135 38.58 17.68 -21.38
N GLN A 136 38.45 18.91 -21.86
CA GLN A 136 39.03 19.33 -23.15
C GLN A 136 40.52 19.64 -22.94
#